data_AF-A0A969K7A0-F1
#
_entry.id   AF-A0A969K7A0-F1
#
_cell.length_a   1.000
_cell.length_b   1.000
_cell.length_c   1.000
_cell.angle_alpha   90.00
_cell.angle_beta   90.00
_cell.angle_gamma   90.00
#
_symmetry.space_group_name_H-M   'P 1'
#
loop_
_entity.id
_entity.type
_entity.pdbx_description
1 polymer ?
#
loop_
_entity_poly.entity_id
_entity_poly.type
_entity_poly.pdbx_seq_one_letter_code
_entity_poly.pdbx_strand_id
1 'polypeptide(L)'
;MLAIRNDLVLDFDLRGLSILSNLARSPFQTDSNQSFIDLRFHLTTPWGIATPDTLQTPDPEAEIAVNMQGLDAIWTLKPGEIQHIEASFWIPSPIGIGALAVIVLTAIGSALKHRVLAKLWPKTHAV
;
A
#
# COMPACT_ATOMS: atom_id res chain seq x y z
N MET A 1 11.78 8.62 11.48
CA MET A 1 10.90 7.60 10.87
C MET A 1 10.52 8.07 9.48
N LEU A 2 10.92 7.35 8.43
CA LEU A 2 10.61 7.73 7.04
C LEU A 2 9.33 7.07 6.53
N ALA A 3 8.99 5.89 7.07
CA ALA A 3 7.78 5.13 6.79
C ALA A 3 6.95 4.93 8.06
N ILE A 4 5.65 4.75 7.89
CA ILE A 4 4.70 4.38 8.94
C ILE A 4 4.00 3.09 8.50
N ARG A 5 3.94 2.09 9.37
CA ARG A 5 3.17 0.86 9.12
C ARG A 5 1.70 1.13 9.44
N ASN A 6 0.82 0.85 8.48
CA ASN A 6 -0.62 0.98 8.63
C ASN A 6 -1.26 -0.40 8.48
N ASP A 7 -2.18 -0.72 9.39
CA ASP A 7 -3.02 -1.90 9.33
C ASP A 7 -4.41 -1.49 8.88
N LEU A 8 -4.89 -2.11 7.80
CA LEU A 8 -6.21 -1.90 7.24
C LEU A 8 -7.05 -3.14 7.51
N VAL A 9 -8.19 -2.93 8.16
CA VAL A 9 -9.18 -3.97 8.48
C VAL A 9 -10.51 -3.50 7.91
N LEU A 10 -11.10 -4.29 7.02
CA LEU A 10 -12.34 -3.98 6.31
C LEU A 10 -13.30 -5.16 6.31
N ASP A 11 -14.54 -4.89 6.69
CA ASP A 11 -15.65 -5.83 6.62
C ASP A 11 -16.60 -5.43 5.48
N PHE A 12 -16.74 -6.30 4.49
CA PHE A 12 -17.69 -6.13 3.38
C PHE A 12 -18.94 -6.97 3.65
N ASP A 13 -20.06 -6.34 3.96
CA ASP A 13 -21.35 -7.03 4.07
C ASP A 13 -22.00 -7.19 2.70
N LEU A 14 -21.77 -8.34 2.06
CA LEU A 14 -22.27 -8.63 0.72
C LEU A 14 -23.58 -9.41 0.74
N ARG A 15 -24.22 -9.56 1.90
CA ARG A 15 -25.49 -10.31 2.04
C ARG A 15 -26.61 -9.70 1.19
N GLY A 16 -26.64 -8.38 1.08
CA GLY A 16 -27.59 -7.66 0.22
C GLY A 16 -27.39 -7.95 -1.28
N LEU A 17 -26.18 -8.34 -1.70
CA LEU A 17 -25.86 -8.67 -3.09
C LEU A 17 -26.22 -10.12 -3.45
N SER A 18 -26.54 -10.98 -2.47
CA SER A 18 -27.02 -12.35 -2.71
C SER A 18 -28.29 -12.38 -3.56
N ILE A 19 -29.20 -11.44 -3.35
CA ILE A 19 -30.49 -11.41 -4.05
C ILE A 19 -30.28 -11.04 -5.52
N LEU A 20 -29.35 -10.12 -5.80
CA LEU A 20 -28.98 -9.71 -7.15
C LEU A 20 -28.23 -10.81 -7.91
N SER A 21 -27.34 -11.55 -7.24
CA SER A 21 -26.65 -12.69 -7.86
C SER A 21 -27.62 -13.85 -8.18
N ASN A 22 -28.63 -14.07 -7.33
CA ASN A 22 -29.66 -15.08 -7.55
C ASN A 22 -30.70 -14.69 -8.60
N LEU A 23 -31.06 -13.41 -8.73
CA LEU A 23 -32.00 -12.95 -9.77
C LEU A 23 -31.38 -13.04 -11.18
N ALA A 24 -30.06 -12.88 -11.28
CA ALA A 24 -29.30 -13.07 -12.52
C ALA A 24 -29.15 -14.56 -12.91
N ARG A 25 -29.43 -15.49 -11.99
CA ARG A 25 -29.46 -16.94 -12.23
C ARG A 25 -30.77 -17.32 -12.95
N SER A 26 -30.89 -16.92 -14.21
CA SER A 26 -31.96 -17.36 -15.11
C SER A 26 -31.90 -18.89 -15.29
N PRO A 27 -33.04 -19.60 -15.38
CA PRO A 27 -33.11 -21.06 -15.50
C PRO A 27 -32.56 -21.64 -16.83
N PHE A 28 -31.90 -20.82 -17.67
CA PHE A 28 -31.44 -21.20 -19.00
C PHE A 28 -29.92 -21.44 -19.12
N GLN A 29 -29.14 -21.36 -18.03
CA GLN A 29 -27.69 -21.54 -18.09
C GLN A 29 -27.22 -22.60 -17.08
N THR A 30 -26.94 -23.78 -17.63
CA THR A 30 -26.48 -25.01 -16.96
C THR A 30 -24.95 -25.03 -16.83
N ASP A 31 -24.31 -23.92 -16.48
CA ASP A 31 -22.88 -23.90 -16.12
C ASP A 31 -22.73 -23.35 -14.70
N SER A 32 -22.56 -24.28 -13.78
CA SER A 32 -22.77 -24.15 -12.33
C SER A 32 -21.70 -23.36 -11.57
N ASN A 33 -21.01 -22.38 -12.17
CA ASN A 33 -19.92 -21.69 -11.44
C ASN A 33 -19.58 -20.25 -11.86
N GLN A 34 -20.38 -19.58 -12.69
CA GLN A 34 -20.12 -18.19 -13.08
C GLN A 34 -21.03 -17.25 -12.30
N SER A 35 -20.49 -16.61 -11.26
CA SER A 35 -21.15 -15.48 -10.58
C SER A 35 -21.27 -14.30 -11.55
N PHE A 36 -22.48 -13.87 -11.88
CA PHE A 36 -22.71 -12.73 -12.81
C PHE A 36 -22.22 -11.37 -12.26
N ILE A 37 -21.88 -11.34 -10.98
CA ILE A 37 -21.36 -10.18 -10.25
C ILE A 37 -19.93 -10.53 -9.82
N ASP A 38 -18.97 -9.92 -10.51
CA ASP A 38 -17.54 -9.94 -10.18
C ASP A 38 -17.21 -8.68 -9.35
N LEU A 39 -17.07 -8.88 -8.04
CA LEU A 39 -16.67 -7.81 -7.12
C LEU A 39 -15.19 -7.96 -6.85
N ARG A 40 -14.42 -6.90 -7.08
CA ARG A 40 -12.99 -6.88 -6.82
C ARG A 40 -12.64 -5.69 -5.96
N PHE A 41 -11.97 -5.95 -4.85
CA PHE A 41 -11.37 -4.90 -4.03
C PHE A 41 -9.92 -4.73 -4.45
N HIS A 42 -9.56 -3.50 -4.83
CA HIS A 42 -8.21 -3.15 -5.28
C HIS A 42 -7.57 -2.21 -4.25
N LEU A 43 -6.47 -2.64 -3.64
CA LEU A 43 -5.67 -1.84 -2.73
C LEU A 43 -4.36 -1.47 -3.40
N THR A 44 -4.19 -0.20 -3.74
CA THR A 44 -2.91 0.36 -4.18
C THR A 44 -2.21 1.04 -3.02
N THR A 45 -1.00 0.59 -2.73
CA THR A 45 -0.18 1.09 -1.62
C THR A 45 1.00 1.88 -2.16
N PRO A 46 1.35 3.04 -1.56
CA PRO A 46 2.41 3.89 -2.09
C PRO A 46 3.81 3.29 -1.95
N TRP A 47 4.09 2.56 -0.87
CA TRP A 47 5.40 1.95 -0.57
C TRP A 47 5.34 0.42 -0.42
N GLY A 48 4.29 -0.19 -0.97
CA GLY A 48 4.16 -1.63 -1.01
C GLY A 48 3.61 -2.25 0.28
N ILE A 49 3.18 -3.51 0.12
CA ILE A 49 2.68 -4.39 1.16
C ILE A 49 3.86 -4.94 1.95
N ALA A 50 3.77 -4.96 3.27
CA ALA A 50 4.90 -5.30 4.13
C ALA A 50 5.38 -6.75 3.91
N THR A 51 4.46 -7.69 3.74
CA THR A 51 4.72 -9.09 3.33
C THR A 51 3.45 -9.73 2.74
N PRO A 52 3.55 -10.73 1.84
CA PRO A 52 2.39 -11.48 1.36
C PRO A 52 1.59 -12.14 2.50
N ASP A 53 2.27 -12.57 3.57
CA ASP A 53 1.67 -13.16 4.77
C ASP A 53 0.85 -12.17 5.63
N THR A 54 0.96 -10.86 5.35
CA THR A 54 0.13 -9.82 6.01
C THR A 54 -1.16 -9.52 5.27
N LEU A 55 -1.41 -10.19 4.14
CA LEU A 55 -2.70 -10.20 3.48
C LEU A 55 -3.47 -11.39 4.03
N GLN A 56 -4.33 -11.13 5.00
CA GLN A 56 -5.15 -12.16 5.60
C GLN A 56 -6.59 -11.95 5.18
N THR A 57 -7.20 -13.06 4.78
CA THR A 57 -8.63 -13.18 4.67
C THR A 57 -9.00 -14.42 5.47
N PRO A 58 -10.01 -14.34 6.37
CA PRO A 58 -10.48 -15.51 7.12
C PRO A 58 -11.18 -16.56 6.25
N ASP A 59 -11.58 -16.21 5.02
CA ASP A 59 -12.16 -17.16 4.05
C ASP A 59 -11.05 -17.87 3.26
N PRO A 60 -10.76 -19.17 3.52
CA PRO A 60 -9.72 -19.92 2.83
C PRO A 60 -9.94 -20.04 1.31
N GLU A 61 -11.12 -19.70 0.81
CA GLU A 61 -11.47 -19.75 -0.60
C GLU A 61 -11.42 -18.38 -1.31
N ALA A 62 -11.10 -17.27 -0.61
CA ALA A 62 -10.97 -16.00 -1.32
C ALA A 62 -9.61 -15.90 -2.04
N GLU A 63 -9.66 -15.70 -3.35
CA GLU A 63 -8.47 -15.50 -4.16
C GLU A 63 -7.89 -14.10 -3.92
N ILE A 64 -6.62 -14.08 -3.50
CA ILE A 64 -5.81 -12.86 -3.37
C ILE A 64 -4.76 -12.87 -4.47
N ALA A 65 -4.84 -11.90 -5.38
CA ALA A 65 -3.82 -11.66 -6.40
C ALA A 65 -2.95 -10.47 -5.99
N VAL A 66 -1.64 -10.67 -5.89
CA VAL A 66 -0.66 -9.62 -5.61
C VAL A 66 0.18 -9.38 -6.86
N ASN A 67 0.34 -8.13 -7.26
CA ASN A 67 1.21 -7.78 -8.38
C ASN A 67 2.69 -8.09 -8.04
N MET A 68 3.51 -8.44 -9.02
CA MET A 68 4.94 -8.77 -8.87
C MET A 68 5.76 -7.67 -8.16
N GLN A 69 5.27 -6.43 -8.18
CA GLN A 69 5.90 -5.28 -7.51
C GLN A 69 5.44 -5.09 -6.05
N GLY A 70 4.46 -5.85 -5.56
CA GLY A 70 3.94 -5.78 -4.19
C GLY A 70 3.21 -4.48 -3.85
N LEU A 71 2.90 -3.65 -4.85
CA LEU A 71 2.23 -2.35 -4.69
C LEU A 71 0.71 -2.48 -4.70
N ASP A 72 0.19 -3.43 -5.47
CA ASP A 72 -1.23 -3.67 -5.64
C ASP A 72 -1.61 -5.06 -5.11
N ALA A 73 -2.67 -5.09 -4.30
CA ALA A 73 -3.35 -6.32 -3.90
C ALA A 73 -4.81 -6.27 -4.36
N ILE A 74 -5.28 -7.40 -4.89
CA ILE A 74 -6.62 -7.57 -5.43
C ILE A 74 -7.26 -8.75 -4.73
N TRP A 75 -8.42 -8.52 -4.12
CA TRP A 75 -9.25 -9.57 -3.53
C TRP A 75 -10.51 -9.74 -4.36
N THR A 76 -10.80 -10.99 -4.74
CA THR A 76 -12.06 -11.34 -5.39
C THR A 76 -13.12 -11.58 -4.31
N LEU A 77 -14.20 -10.80 -4.37
CA LEU A 77 -15.25 -10.78 -3.35
C LEU A 77 -16.46 -11.66 -3.75
N LYS A 78 -16.88 -12.56 -2.85
CA LYS A 78 -18.05 -13.44 -3.07
C LYS A 78 -19.36 -12.76 -2.64
N PRO A 79 -20.36 -12.65 -3.53
CA PRO A 79 -21.67 -12.12 -3.18
C PRO A 79 -22.40 -13.02 -2.18
N GLY A 80 -23.00 -12.43 -1.15
CA GLY A 80 -23.90 -13.11 -0.21
C GLY A 80 -23.33 -13.45 1.16
N GLU A 81 -22.04 -13.22 1.37
CA GLU A 81 -21.35 -13.45 2.65
C GLU A 81 -20.74 -12.16 3.19
N ILE A 82 -20.37 -12.17 4.47
CA ILE A 82 -19.56 -11.10 5.05
C ILE A 82 -18.11 -11.51 4.83
N GLN A 83 -17.37 -10.70 4.08
CA GLN A 83 -15.96 -10.96 3.83
C GLN A 83 -15.08 -9.95 4.56
N HIS A 84 -14.10 -10.50 5.27
CA HIS A 84 -13.15 -9.75 6.07
C HIS A 84 -11.81 -9.70 5.35
N ILE A 85 -11.27 -8.49 5.22
CA ILE A 85 -9.98 -8.23 4.57
C ILE A 85 -9.07 -7.54 5.56
N GLU A 86 -7.88 -8.11 5.75
CA GLU A 86 -6.79 -7.48 6.49
C GLU A 86 -5.58 -7.27 5.58
N ALA A 87 -4.99 -6.09 5.66
CA ALA A 87 -3.77 -5.76 4.92
C ALA A 87 -2.86 -4.83 5.74
N SER A 88 -1.58 -5.18 5.83
CA SER A 88 -0.56 -4.31 6.42
C SER A 88 0.36 -3.73 5.36
N PHE A 89 0.49 -2.41 5.32
CA PHE A 89 1.32 -1.72 4.33
C PHE A 89 2.06 -0.51 4.89
N TRP A 90 3.08 -0.07 4.17
CA TRP A 90 3.87 1.11 4.54
C TRP A 90 3.36 2.36 3.84
N ILE A 91 3.26 3.45 4.60
CA ILE A 91 2.91 4.78 4.11
C ILE A 91 4.13 5.71 4.30
N PRO A 92 4.51 6.52 3.30
CA PRO A 92 5.53 7.54 3.47
C PRO A 92 5.15 8.53 4.57
N SER A 93 6.10 8.86 5.45
CA SER A 93 5.95 9.94 6.43
C SER A 93 6.44 11.26 5.83
N PRO A 94 5.55 12.22 5.50
CA PRO A 94 5.98 13.50 4.92
C PRO A 94 6.88 14.28 5.88
N ILE A 95 6.59 14.19 7.18
CA ILE A 95 7.36 14.86 8.24
C ILE A 95 8.77 14.27 8.34
N GLY A 96 8.88 12.94 8.32
CA GLY A 96 10.18 12.27 8.39
C GLY A 96 11.07 12.58 7.20
N ILE A 97 10.50 12.55 6.00
CA ILE A 97 11.20 12.88 4.76
C ILE A 97 11.60 14.35 4.77
N GLY A 98 10.71 15.26 5.19
CA GLY A 98 10.99 16.69 5.32
C GLY A 98 12.13 16.98 6.30
N ALA A 99 12.14 16.33 7.46
CA ALA A 99 13.22 16.47 8.43
C ALA A 99 14.57 16.01 7.87
N LEU A 100 14.59 14.88 7.15
CA LEU A 100 15.79 14.38 6.47
C LEU A 100 16.28 15.38 5.43
N ALA A 101 15.37 15.98 4.64
CA ALA A 101 15.72 17.00 3.65
C ALA A 101 16.38 18.23 4.29
N VAL A 102 15.86 18.71 5.42
CA VAL A 102 16.46 19.84 6.17
C VAL A 102 17.86 19.50 6.69
N ILE A 103 18.05 18.30 7.23
CA ILE A 103 19.36 17.83 7.72
C ILE A 103 20.36 17.79 6.56
N VAL A 104 19.99 17.20 5.43
CA VAL A 104 20.83 17.13 4.22
C VAL A 104 21.17 18.53 3.72
N LEU A 105 20.18 19.42 3.62
CA LEU A 105 20.40 20.80 3.18
C LEU A 105 21.38 21.55 4.10
N THR A 106 21.22 21.37 5.42
CA THR A 106 22.09 21.99 6.42
C THR A 106 23.51 21.43 6.35
N ALA A 107 23.65 20.11 6.19
CA ALA A 107 24.95 19.46 6.03
C ALA A 107 25.67 19.92 4.75
N ILE A 108 24.95 20.03 3.64
CA ILE A 108 25.49 20.57 2.38
C ILE A 108 25.94 22.02 2.57
N GLY A 109 25.11 22.87 3.18
CA GLY A 109 25.46 24.26 3.46
C GLY A 109 26.71 24.38 4.35
N SER A 110 26.82 23.53 5.37
CA SER A 110 28.00 23.46 6.25
C SER A 110 29.24 22.99 5.50
N ALA A 111 29.14 21.91 4.72
CA ALA A 111 30.25 21.40 3.92
C ALA A 111 30.74 22.43 2.89
N LEU A 112 29.81 23.16 2.26
CA LEU A 112 30.13 24.21 1.31
C LEU A 112 30.80 25.39 2.01
N LYS A 113 30.33 25.80 3.20
CA LYS A 113 30.99 26.80 4.03
C LYS A 113 32.44 26.41 4.30
N HIS A 114 32.70 25.16 4.72
CA HIS A 114 34.05 24.71 4.99
C HIS A 114 34.93 24.67 3.74
N ARG A 115 34.40 24.25 2.58
CA ARG A 115 35.17 24.21 1.33
C ARG A 115 35.42 25.60 0.72
N VAL A 116 34.45 26.50 0.79
CA VAL A 116 34.53 27.84 0.20
C VAL A 116 35.32 28.80 1.11
N LEU A 117 35.07 28.80 2.42
CA LEU A 117 35.84 29.64 3.35
C LEU A 117 37.30 29.18 3.50
N ALA A 118 37.56 27.87 3.54
CA ALA A 118 38.95 27.38 3.58
C ALA A 118 39.73 27.72 2.30
N LYS A 119 39.03 27.89 1.17
CA LYS A 119 39.64 28.29 -0.10
C LYS A 119 39.85 29.81 -0.21
N LEU A 120 38.99 30.61 0.44
CA LEU A 120 39.04 32.07 0.41
C LEU A 120 39.95 32.69 1.48
N TRP A 121 40.30 31.96 2.54
CA TRP A 121 41.31 32.38 3.51
C TRP A 121 42.51 31.43 3.48
N PRO A 122 43.47 31.64 2.54
CA PRO A 122 44.76 30.98 2.65
C PRO A 122 45.37 31.43 3.96
N LYS A 123 45.77 30.51 4.83
CA LYS A 123 46.62 30.86 5.97
C LYS A 123 47.92 31.39 5.41
N THR A 124 48.03 32.71 5.30
CA THR A 124 49.31 33.39 5.10
C THR A 124 50.13 33.07 6.34
N HIS A 125 51.05 32.12 6.21
CA HIS A 125 52.08 31.91 7.21
C HIS A 125 52.90 33.20 7.27
N ALA A 126 52.70 33.97 8.35
CA ALA A 126 53.59 35.05 8.70
C ALA A 126 54.77 34.45 9.46
N VAL A 127 55.93 34.51 8.77
CA VAL A 127 57.33 34.44 9.26
C VAL A 127 57.80 33.13 9.87
#